data_AF-A0A9E2PSJ3-F1
#
_entry.id   AF-A0A9E2PSJ3-F1
#
_cell.length_a   1.000
_cell.length_b   1.000
_cell.length_c   1.000
_cell.angle_alpha   90.00
_cell.angle_beta   90.00
_cell.angle_gamma   90.00
#
_symmetry.space_group_name_H-M   'P 1'
#
loop_
_entity.id
_entity.type
_entity.pdbx_description
1 polymer ?
#
loop_
_entity_poly.entity_id
_entity_poly.type
_entity_poly.pdbx_seq_one_letter_code
_entity_poly.pdbx_strand_id
1 'polypeptide(L)' 'FSIPDGDHIPVEERDAEEVTHLWGQAVAPAGAPALNLAFDVTPNNLIAGIVTEKGIMEPPFSSSLKPYRPTQE' A
#
# COMPACT_ATOMS: atom_id res chain seq x y z
N PHE A 1 8.49 -15.67 -6.59
CA PHE A 1 7.89 -14.56 -5.82
C PHE A 1 8.03 -14.86 -4.33
N SER A 2 8.54 -13.89 -3.57
CA SER A 2 8.84 -14.01 -2.12
C SER A 2 7.74 -13.45 -1.21
N ILE A 3 6.72 -12.80 -1.76
CA ILE A 3 5.61 -12.18 -1.03
C ILE A 3 4.31 -12.90 -1.44
N PRO A 4 3.83 -13.88 -0.65
CA PRO A 4 2.70 -14.72 -1.02
C PRO A 4 1.34 -14.04 -0.85
N ASP A 5 1.23 -13.07 0.07
CA ASP A 5 0.00 -12.38 0.42
C ASP A 5 0.30 -10.98 1.00
N GLY A 6 -0.77 -10.28 1.40
CA GLY A 6 -0.71 -8.91 1.91
C GLY A 6 0.09 -8.74 3.21
N ASP A 7 0.17 -9.77 4.05
CA ASP A 7 0.86 -9.70 5.35
C ASP A 7 2.38 -9.66 5.20
N HIS A 8 2.88 -10.00 4.01
CA HIS A 8 4.30 -10.00 3.68
C HIS A 8 4.76 -8.73 2.97
N ILE A 9 3.86 -7.76 2.75
CA ILE A 9 4.21 -6.47 2.16
C ILE A 9 4.82 -5.60 3.28
N PRO A 10 6.11 -5.24 3.22
CA PRO A 10 6.69 -4.34 4.22
C PRO A 10 6.06 -2.95 4.11
N VAL A 11 5.58 -2.43 5.24
CA VAL A 11 5.04 -1.08 5.34
C VAL A 11 6.14 -0.12 5.79
N GLU A 12 6.40 0.91 5.00
CA GLU A 12 7.38 1.95 5.31
C GLU A 12 6.88 2.80 6.50
N GLU A 13 7.73 2.95 7.53
CA GLU A 13 7.56 3.93 8.59
C GLU A 13 8.39 5.17 8.24
N ARG A 14 7.73 6.32 8.14
CA ARG A 14 8.32 7.60 7.75
C ARG A 14 8.56 8.50 8.95
N ASP A 15 9.27 9.60 8.71
CA ASP A 15 9.61 10.56 9.76
C ASP A 15 8.35 11.10 10.46
N ALA A 16 8.40 11.18 11.79
CA ALA A 16 7.35 11.75 12.62
C ALA A 16 7.11 13.24 12.34
N GLU A 17 8.08 13.96 11.73
CA GLU A 17 7.92 15.34 11.31
C GLU A 17 6.78 15.54 10.30
N GLU A 18 6.48 14.57 9.43
CA GLU A 18 5.38 14.72 8.46
C GLU A 18 3.98 14.76 9.11
N VAL A 19 3.87 14.23 10.33
CA VAL A 19 2.64 14.26 11.14
C VAL A 19 2.65 15.45 12.10
N THR A 20 3.81 15.76 12.67
CA THR A 20 3.94 16.80 13.71
C THR A 20 4.17 18.20 13.16
N HIS A 21 4.56 18.33 11.89
CA HIS A 21 4.85 19.59 11.20
C HIS A 21 4.12 19.67 9.86
N LEU A 22 3.69 20.88 9.50
CA LEU A 22 3.14 21.21 8.18
C LEU A 22 3.92 22.38 7.59
N TRP A 23 4.51 22.19 6.41
CA TRP A 23 5.42 23.17 5.77
C TRP A 23 6.55 23.67 6.69
N GLY A 24 7.08 22.77 7.53
CA GLY A 24 8.14 23.08 8.51
C GLY A 24 7.66 23.79 9.78
N GLN A 25 6.36 24.08 9.90
CA GLN A 25 5.77 24.66 11.11
C GLN A 25 5.16 23.57 12.00
N ALA A 26 5.50 23.56 13.29
CA ALA A 26 4.93 22.62 14.24
C ALA A 26 3.41 22.80 14.39
N VAL A 27 2.66 21.70 14.28
CA VAL A 27 1.20 21.63 14.45
C VAL A 27 0.78 20.70 15.60
N ALA A 28 1.72 19.93 16.15
CA ALA A 28 1.53 19.12 17.35
C ALA A 28 2.32 19.70 18.54
N PRO A 29 1.96 19.36 19.80
CA PRO A 29 2.76 19.73 20.97
C PRO A 29 4.21 19.25 20.85
N ALA A 30 5.15 20.04 21.39
CA ALA A 30 6.55 19.67 21.40
C ALA A 30 6.77 18.31 22.10
N GLY A 31 7.45 17.39 21.41
CA GLY A 31 7.73 16.03 21.90
C GLY A 31 6.55 15.05 21.78
N ALA A 32 5.44 15.42 21.13
CA ALA A 32 4.36 14.50 20.85
C ALA A 32 4.86 13.33 19.95
N PRO A 33 4.56 12.08 20.29
CA PRO A 33 4.89 10.94 19.42
C PRO A 33 3.96 10.90 18.21
N ALA A 34 4.44 10.36 17.10
CA ALA A 34 3.63 10.07 15.92
C ALA A 34 3.91 8.66 15.41
N LEU A 35 2.86 7.98 14.96
CA LEU A 35 2.95 6.78 14.15
C LEU A 35 2.69 7.19 12.69
N ASN A 36 3.69 7.05 11.83
CA ASN A 36 3.60 7.47 10.44
C ASN A 36 3.88 6.29 9.49
N LEU A 37 2.88 5.42 9.34
CA LEU A 37 2.92 4.33 8.35
C LEU A 37 2.50 4.89 6.99
N ALA A 38 3.38 4.82 6.00
CA ALA A 38 3.17 5.43 4.69
C ALA A 38 2.10 4.73 3.84
N PHE A 39 1.83 3.45 4.15
CA PHE A 39 0.92 2.61 3.39
C PHE A 39 0.07 1.75 4.33
N ASP A 40 -1.06 1.29 3.82
CA ASP A 40 -1.83 0.19 4.38
C ASP A 40 -2.07 -0.88 3.30
N VAL A 41 -2.59 -2.03 3.72
CA VAL A 41 -2.92 -3.13 2.82
C VAL A 41 -4.43 -3.31 2.82
N THR A 42 -5.05 -3.15 1.64
CA THR A 42 -6.47 -3.44 1.43
C THR A 42 -6.65 -4.90 0.99
N PRO A 43 -7.33 -5.77 1.77
CA PRO A 43 -7.65 -7.13 1.36
C PRO A 43 -8.44 -7.19 0.06
N ASN A 44 -8.17 -8.20 -0.77
CA ASN A 44 -8.74 -8.28 -2.12
C ASN A 44 -10.28 -8.41 -2.15
N ASN A 45 -10.90 -8.93 -1.09
CA ASN A 45 -12.36 -9.04 -0.98
C ASN A 45 -13.06 -7.69 -0.76
N LEU A 46 -12.29 -6.62 -0.50
CA LEU A 46 -12.80 -5.25 -0.42
C LEU A 46 -12.65 -4.49 -1.75
N ILE A 47 -12.05 -5.10 -2.78
CA ILE A 47 -11.77 -4.47 -4.08
C ILE A 47 -12.73 -4.99 -5.14
N ALA A 48 -13.51 -4.10 -5.76
CA ALA A 48 -14.43 -4.45 -6.84
C ALA A 48 -13.70 -4.80 -8.16
N GLY A 49 -12.60 -4.11 -8.45
CA GLY A 49 -11.77 -4.41 -9.61
C GLY A 49 -10.46 -3.61 -9.61
N ILE A 50 -9.49 -4.08 -10.40
CA ILE A 50 -8.20 -3.42 -10.59
C ILE A 50 -8.12 -2.97 -12.05
N VAL A 51 -8.00 -1.65 -12.27
CA VAL A 51 -7.90 -1.06 -13.60
C VAL A 51 -6.43 -1.08 -14.05
N THR A 52 -6.19 -1.61 -15.25
CA THR A 52 -4.86 -1.72 -15.86
C THR A 52 -4.92 -1.23 -17.31
N GLU A 53 -3.77 -1.10 -17.96
CA GLU A 53 -3.68 -0.82 -19.40
C GLU A 53 -4.22 -1.96 -20.29
N LYS A 54 -4.53 -3.12 -19.69
CA LYS A 54 -5.12 -4.29 -20.36
C LYS A 54 -6.62 -4.45 -20.11
N GLY A 55 -7.24 -3.50 -19.40
CA GLY A 55 -8.66 -3.54 -19.02
C GLY A 55 -8.86 -3.67 -17.51
N ILE A 56 -10.08 -4.05 -17.11
CA ILE A 56 -10.49 -4.18 -15.71
C ILE A 56 -10.38 -5.65 -15.29
N MET A 57 -9.64 -5.91 -14.20
CA MET A 57 -9.53 -7.23 -13.60
C MET A 57 -10.53 -7.33 -12.45
N GLU A 58 -11.46 -8.27 -12.51
CA GLU A 58 -12.46 -8.51 -11.48
C GLU A 58 -12.11 -9.77 -10.65
N PRO A 59 -12.69 -9.94 -9.45
CA PRO A 59 -12.57 -11.18 -8.69
C PRO A 59 -13.06 -12.42 -9.49
N PRO A 60 -12.43 -13.60 -9.34
CA PRO A 60 -11.27 -13.87 -8.49
C PRO A 60 -9.95 -13.40 -9.13
N PHE A 61 -9.22 -12.54 -8.41
CA PHE A 61 -7.98 -11.93 -8.90
C PHE A 61 -6.86 -12.93 -9.22
N SER A 62 -6.85 -14.10 -8.57
CA SER A 62 -5.92 -15.17 -8.88
C SER A 62 -6.05 -15.70 -10.31
N SER A 63 -7.23 -15.57 -10.92
CA SER A 63 -7.50 -15.96 -12.30
C SER A 63 -7.36 -14.78 -13.26
N SER A 64 -7.95 -13.63 -12.95
CA SER A 64 -7.93 -12.46 -13.85
C SER A 64 -6.53 -11.86 -14.00
N LEU A 65 -5.70 -11.86 -12.95
CA LEU A 65 -4.31 -11.36 -13.04
C LEU A 65 -3.30 -12.38 -13.55
N LYS A 66 -3.63 -13.68 -13.56
CA LYS A 66 -2.67 -14.75 -13.92
C LYS A 66 -2.02 -14.58 -15.30
N PRO A 67 -2.75 -14.20 -16.37
CA PRO A 67 -2.15 -14.04 -17.71
C PRO A 67 -1.15 -12.89 -17.79
N TYR A 68 -1.22 -11.93 -16.86
CA TYR A 68 -0.40 -10.73 -16.83
C TYR A 68 0.76 -10.82 -15.84
N ARG A 69 1.01 -12.01 -15.29
CA ARG A 69 2.19 -12.24 -14.44
C ARG A 69 3.45 -12.09 -15.29
N PRO A 70 4.41 -11.23 -14.89
CA PRO A 70 5.67 -11.13 -15.60
C PRO A 70 6.36 -12.50 -15.59
N THR A 71 6.85 -12.93 -16.75
CA THR A 71 7.77 -14.07 -16.86
C THR A 71 9.02 -13.71 -16.07
N GLN A 72 9.45 -14.59 -15.17
CA GLN A 72 10.74 -14.40 -14.50
C GLN A 72 11.84 -14.61 -15.55
N GLU A 73 12.63 -13.57 -15.81
CA GLU A 73 13.99 -13.71 -16.34
C GLU A 73 14.96 -14.09 -15.21
#